data_AF-A0A967YXQ4-F1
#
_entry.id   AF-A0A967YXQ4-F1
#
_cell.length_a   1.000
_cell.length_b   1.000
_cell.length_c   1.000
_cell.angle_alpha   90.00
_cell.angle_beta   90.00
_cell.angle_gamma   90.00
#
_symmetry.space_group_name_H-M   'P 1'
#
loop_
_entity.id
_entity.type
_entity.pdbx_description
1 polymer ?
#
loop_
_entity_poly.entity_id
_entity_poly.type
_entity_poly.pdbx_seq_one_letter_code
_entity_poly.pdbx_strand_id
1 'polypeptide(L)'
;MNNPLKSKGGIPRRIRNYFFTGLLVLIPLVLTGFIIWKLFLAVDSILRPFAHEYILGPLGLKLGGKQFPGIGFITLTVFIIVVGLVARNYFGKKIVAFGERIVERIPLINRVYGAIKQISEAFFSSKREVFKKPILFEYPRKGIYSIGFYTQDTRGVVQDALDDDVVSVFLPTTPNPTSGFLLFVPKSEIVELDLTIEEALKLVISGGAIVPKEGKAVRQPSLTQLEL
;
A
#
# COMPACT_ATOMS: atom_id res chain seq x y z
N MET A 1 50.19 -50.54 -23.62
CA MET A 1 48.81 -50.83 -23.20
C MET A 1 48.21 -49.55 -22.61
N ASN A 2 47.01 -49.19 -23.07
CA ASN A 2 46.25 -47.96 -22.81
C ASN A 2 45.94 -47.70 -21.33
N ASN A 3 45.82 -46.42 -20.92
CA ASN A 3 44.50 -45.79 -20.65
C ASN A 3 44.64 -44.31 -20.15
N PRO A 4 44.14 -43.28 -20.86
CA PRO A 4 43.97 -41.95 -20.29
C PRO A 4 42.62 -41.87 -19.56
N LEU A 5 42.64 -41.51 -18.27
CA LEU A 5 41.44 -41.37 -17.46
C LEU A 5 40.58 -40.20 -17.95
N LYS A 6 39.35 -40.56 -18.35
CA LYS A 6 38.19 -39.70 -18.68
C LYS A 6 38.11 -38.42 -17.85
N SER A 7 38.03 -37.27 -18.51
CA SER A 7 37.53 -36.05 -17.87
C SER A 7 36.04 -36.22 -17.56
N LYS A 8 35.66 -35.99 -16.30
CA LYS A 8 34.26 -36.02 -15.86
C LYS A 8 33.55 -34.80 -16.46
N GLY A 9 32.62 -35.03 -17.37
CA GLY A 9 31.79 -33.98 -17.97
C GLY A 9 30.95 -33.26 -16.91
N GLY A 10 31.38 -32.06 -16.54
CA GLY A 10 30.56 -31.13 -15.76
C GLY A 10 29.50 -30.49 -16.66
N ILE A 11 28.33 -30.20 -16.08
CA ILE A 11 27.27 -29.45 -16.77
C ILE A 11 27.88 -28.16 -17.36
N PRO A 12 27.68 -27.86 -18.65
CA PRO A 12 28.17 -26.64 -19.26
C PRO A 12 27.74 -25.44 -18.44
N ARG A 13 28.68 -24.56 -18.06
CA ARG A 13 28.44 -23.37 -17.22
C ARG A 13 27.28 -22.50 -17.73
N ARG A 14 27.01 -22.52 -19.04
CA ARG A 14 25.87 -21.87 -19.69
C ARG A 14 24.51 -22.48 -19.28
N ILE A 15 24.38 -23.82 -19.26
CA ILE A 15 23.16 -24.50 -18.82
C ILE A 15 22.86 -24.18 -17.36
N ARG A 16 23.90 -24.18 -16.51
CA ARG A 16 23.78 -23.79 -15.10
C ARG A 16 23.27 -22.35 -14.95
N ASN A 17 23.83 -21.41 -15.72
CA ASN A 17 23.39 -20.02 -15.67
C ASN A 17 21.94 -19.86 -16.15
N TYR A 18 21.53 -20.52 -17.24
CA TYR A 18 20.14 -20.47 -17.70
C TYR A 18 19.17 -21.06 -16.67
N PHE A 19 19.54 -22.15 -15.99
CA PHE A 19 18.74 -22.72 -14.91
C PHE A 19 18.55 -21.72 -13.75
N PHE A 20 19.63 -21.09 -13.27
CA PHE A 20 19.52 -20.12 -12.18
C PHE A 20 18.76 -18.85 -12.58
N THR A 21 18.96 -18.34 -13.79
CA THR A 21 18.18 -17.21 -14.31
C THR A 21 16.69 -17.57 -14.41
N GLY A 22 16.37 -18.75 -14.96
CA GLY A 22 14.98 -19.23 -15.03
C GLY A 22 14.36 -19.43 -13.65
N LEU A 23 15.11 -19.99 -12.71
CA LEU A 23 14.69 -20.18 -11.32
C LEU A 23 14.40 -18.84 -10.63
N LEU A 24 15.28 -17.84 -10.78
CA LEU A 24 15.09 -16.51 -10.21
C LEU A 24 13.85 -15.80 -10.75
N VAL A 25 13.49 -16.02 -12.02
CA VAL A 25 12.27 -15.46 -12.62
C VAL A 25 11.03 -16.23 -12.19
N LEU A 26 11.10 -17.57 -12.09
CA LEU A 26 9.95 -18.41 -11.78
C LEU A 26 9.58 -18.42 -10.29
N ILE A 27 10.55 -18.32 -9.38
CA ILE A 27 10.28 -18.34 -7.94
C ILE A 27 9.24 -17.27 -7.53
N PRO A 28 9.39 -15.98 -7.87
CA PRO A 28 8.42 -14.96 -7.50
C PRO A 28 7.02 -15.23 -8.08
N LEU A 29 6.95 -15.70 -9.33
CA LEU A 29 5.68 -16.00 -10.00
C LEU A 29 4.95 -17.17 -9.34
N VAL A 30 5.64 -18.28 -9.13
CA VAL A 30 5.07 -19.47 -8.48
C VAL A 30 4.69 -19.18 -7.04
N LEU A 31 5.54 -18.44 -6.31
CA LEU A 31 5.25 -18.06 -4.93
C LEU A 31 4.02 -17.16 -4.85
N THR A 32 3.89 -16.18 -5.76
CA THR A 32 2.71 -15.32 -5.84
C THR A 32 1.45 -16.12 -6.11
N GLY A 33 1.48 -17.00 -7.13
CA GLY A 33 0.35 -17.87 -7.45
C GLY A 33 -0.02 -18.80 -6.29
N PHE A 34 0.97 -19.36 -5.60
CA PHE A 34 0.78 -20.20 -4.42
C PHE A 34 0.12 -19.43 -3.27
N ILE A 35 0.58 -18.22 -2.96
CA ILE A 35 0.00 -17.38 -1.91
C ILE A 35 -1.45 -17.02 -2.25
N ILE A 36 -1.72 -16.56 -3.47
CA ILE A 36 -3.08 -16.22 -3.93
C ILE A 36 -3.99 -17.45 -3.82
N TRP A 37 -3.53 -18.60 -4.28
CA TRP A 37 -4.29 -19.85 -4.21
C TRP A 37 -4.60 -20.26 -2.76
N LYS A 38 -3.61 -20.18 -1.86
CA LYS A 38 -3.79 -20.48 -0.43
C LYS A 38 -4.76 -19.52 0.25
N LEU A 39 -4.66 -18.23 -0.02
CA LEU A 39 -5.59 -17.22 0.49
C LEU A 39 -7.01 -17.49 0.01
N PHE A 40 -7.18 -17.78 -1.28
CA PHE A 40 -8.47 -18.11 -1.86
C PHE A 40 -9.11 -19.33 -1.16
N LEU A 41 -8.35 -20.42 -1.00
CA LEU A 41 -8.85 -21.62 -0.31
C LEU A 41 -9.14 -21.38 1.16
N ALA A 42 -8.34 -20.57 1.85
CA ALA A 42 -8.57 -20.23 3.25
C ALA A 42 -9.90 -19.48 3.41
N VAL A 43 -10.11 -18.43 2.61
CA VAL A 43 -11.36 -17.66 2.59
C VAL A 43 -12.55 -18.55 2.22
N ASP A 44 -12.42 -19.36 1.17
CA ASP A 44 -13.49 -20.26 0.72
C ASP A 44 -13.86 -21.27 1.81
N SER A 45 -12.88 -21.85 2.49
CA SER A 45 -13.12 -22.82 3.56
C SER A 45 -13.85 -22.23 4.78
N ILE A 46 -13.57 -20.97 5.11
CA ILE A 46 -14.19 -20.28 6.26
C ILE A 46 -15.62 -19.90 5.91
N LEU A 47 -15.87 -19.36 4.71
CA LEU A 47 -17.15 -18.73 4.37
C LEU A 47 -18.15 -19.67 3.70
N ARG A 48 -17.68 -20.75 3.09
CA ARG A 48 -18.55 -21.72 2.41
C ARG A 48 -19.56 -22.40 3.34
N PRO A 49 -19.26 -22.79 4.59
CA PRO A 49 -20.26 -23.29 5.54
C PRO A 49 -21.39 -22.27 5.76
N PHE A 50 -21.05 -21.00 6.00
CA PHE A 50 -22.02 -19.92 6.16
C PHE A 50 -22.85 -19.70 4.88
N ALA A 51 -22.21 -19.73 3.71
CA ALA A 51 -22.90 -19.62 2.43
C ALA A 51 -23.93 -20.75 2.25
N HIS A 52 -23.56 -21.98 2.61
CA HIS A 52 -24.44 -23.12 2.48
C HIS A 52 -25.63 -23.04 3.44
N GLU A 53 -25.37 -22.69 4.71
CA GLU A 53 -26.39 -22.63 5.75
C GLU A 53 -27.37 -21.47 5.58
N TYR A 54 -26.88 -20.27 5.26
CA TYR A 54 -27.71 -19.05 5.29
C TYR A 54 -28.19 -18.58 3.92
N ILE A 55 -27.58 -19.05 2.81
CA ILE A 55 -27.92 -18.60 1.46
C ILE A 55 -28.46 -19.75 0.63
N LEU A 56 -27.65 -20.79 0.42
CA LEU A 56 -27.95 -21.86 -0.54
C LEU A 56 -28.99 -22.86 -0.03
N GLY A 57 -28.92 -23.20 1.26
CA GLY A 57 -29.90 -24.06 1.94
C GLY A 57 -31.32 -23.50 1.87
N PRO A 58 -31.56 -22.25 2.28
CA PRO A 58 -32.87 -21.60 2.17
C PRO A 58 -33.37 -21.44 0.72
N LEU A 59 -32.46 -21.29 -0.25
CA LEU A 59 -32.79 -21.23 -1.68
C LEU A 59 -33.07 -22.62 -2.30
N GLY A 60 -32.98 -23.71 -1.52
CA GLY A 60 -33.17 -25.08 -2.01
C GLY A 60 -32.05 -25.58 -2.93
N LEU A 61 -30.95 -24.82 -3.05
CA LEU A 61 -29.79 -25.14 -3.87
C LEU A 61 -28.89 -26.13 -3.12
N LYS A 62 -29.26 -27.41 -3.16
CA LYS A 62 -28.41 -28.49 -2.67
C LYS A 62 -27.22 -28.66 -3.61
N LEU A 63 -26.07 -28.11 -3.23
CA LEU A 63 -24.78 -28.49 -3.79
C LEU A 63 -24.54 -29.96 -3.46
N GLY A 64 -24.98 -30.85 -4.36
CA GLY A 64 -24.98 -32.30 -4.16
C GLY A 64 -23.58 -32.85 -3.97
N GLY A 65 -23.04 -32.78 -2.74
CA GLY A 65 -21.76 -33.34 -2.29
C GLY A 65 -20.50 -32.79 -2.96
N LYS A 66 -20.61 -32.23 -4.17
CA LYS A 66 -19.50 -31.68 -4.93
C LYS A 66 -19.11 -30.33 -4.37
N GLN A 67 -17.88 -30.29 -3.89
CA GLN A 67 -17.24 -29.10 -3.39
C GLN A 67 -16.89 -28.21 -4.59
N PHE A 68 -17.75 -27.24 -4.90
CA PHE A 68 -17.43 -26.22 -5.89
C PHE A 68 -16.55 -25.15 -5.22
N PRO A 69 -15.25 -25.10 -5.53
CA PRO A 69 -14.38 -24.06 -4.98
C PRO A 69 -14.82 -22.68 -5.51
N GLY A 70 -14.86 -21.67 -4.64
CA GLY A 70 -15.15 -20.27 -4.99
C GLY A 70 -16.49 -19.73 -4.50
N ILE A 71 -17.35 -20.58 -3.94
CA ILE A 71 -18.62 -20.12 -3.32
C ILE A 71 -18.34 -19.18 -2.16
N GLY A 72 -17.38 -19.51 -1.29
CA GLY A 72 -17.06 -18.67 -0.14
C GLY A 72 -16.50 -17.31 -0.56
N PHE A 73 -15.76 -17.23 -1.67
CA PHE A 73 -15.29 -15.95 -2.22
C PHE A 73 -16.43 -15.11 -2.80
N ILE A 74 -17.37 -15.72 -3.52
CA ILE A 74 -18.59 -15.03 -4.00
C ILE A 74 -19.40 -14.53 -2.81
N THR A 75 -19.58 -15.36 -1.78
CA THR A 75 -20.29 -14.99 -0.56
C THR A 75 -19.61 -13.85 0.17
N LEU A 76 -18.27 -13.84 0.28
CA LEU A 76 -17.52 -12.71 0.83
C LEU A 76 -17.81 -11.42 0.08
N THR A 77 -17.73 -11.49 -1.26
CA THR A 77 -17.93 -10.34 -2.13
C THR A 77 -19.33 -9.76 -1.96
N VAL A 78 -20.35 -10.61 -2.01
CA VAL A 78 -21.75 -10.22 -1.80
C VAL A 78 -21.94 -9.64 -0.40
N PHE A 79 -21.37 -10.28 0.63
CA PHE A 79 -21.45 -9.82 2.01
C PHE A 79 -20.85 -8.42 2.18
N ILE A 80 -19.64 -8.18 1.65
CA ILE A 80 -19.00 -6.85 1.70
C ILE A 80 -19.87 -5.79 1.02
N ILE A 81 -20.43 -6.10 -0.15
CA ILE A 81 -21.33 -5.18 -0.87
C ILE A 81 -22.57 -4.87 -0.03
N VAL A 82 -23.22 -5.89 0.55
CA VAL A 82 -24.41 -5.71 1.38
C VAL A 82 -24.10 -4.87 2.62
N VAL A 83 -23.00 -5.17 3.33
CA VAL A 83 -22.55 -4.38 4.48
C VAL A 83 -22.30 -2.92 4.07
N GLY A 84 -21.65 -2.69 2.92
CA GLY A 84 -21.42 -1.35 2.39
C GLY A 84 -22.70 -0.59 2.04
N LEU A 85 -23.67 -1.27 1.40
CA LEU A 85 -24.98 -0.70 1.09
C LEU A 85 -25.75 -0.31 2.36
N VAL A 86 -25.75 -1.19 3.37
CA VAL A 86 -26.37 -0.91 4.66
C VAL A 86 -25.68 0.29 5.32
N ALA A 87 -24.36 0.29 5.40
CA ALA A 87 -23.58 1.36 6.03
C ALA A 87 -23.77 2.75 5.38
N ARG A 88 -24.16 2.81 4.10
CA ARG A 88 -24.44 4.07 3.41
C ARG A 88 -25.76 4.73 3.87
N ASN A 89 -26.73 3.92 4.31
CA ASN A 89 -28.06 4.40 4.70
C ASN A 89 -28.07 4.95 6.15
N TYR A 90 -28.95 5.92 6.43
CA TYR A 90 -29.06 6.56 7.75
C TYR A 90 -29.25 5.56 8.90
N PHE A 91 -30.13 4.56 8.70
CA PHE A 91 -30.35 3.50 9.68
C PHE A 91 -29.13 2.58 9.84
N GLY A 92 -28.45 2.24 8.75
CA GLY A 92 -27.26 1.39 8.84
C GLY A 92 -26.09 2.07 9.53
N LYS A 93 -25.91 3.39 9.37
CA LYS A 93 -24.94 4.16 10.17
C LYS A 93 -25.19 4.02 11.67
N LYS A 94 -26.46 4.02 12.11
CA LYS A 94 -26.81 3.79 13.52
C LYS A 94 -26.49 2.37 13.99
N ILE A 95 -26.77 1.36 13.15
CA ILE A 95 -26.46 -0.05 13.46
C ILE A 95 -24.95 -0.25 13.61
N VAL A 96 -24.16 0.28 12.66
CA VAL A 96 -22.69 0.21 12.72
C VAL A 96 -22.17 0.90 13.98
N ALA A 97 -22.61 2.13 14.25
CA ALA A 97 -22.19 2.87 15.44
C ALA A 97 -22.59 2.16 16.75
N PHE A 98 -23.73 1.46 16.76
CA PHE A 98 -24.13 0.65 17.92
C PHE A 98 -23.21 -0.55 18.12
N GLY A 99 -22.86 -1.26 17.05
CA GLY A 99 -21.90 -2.37 17.09
C GLY A 99 -20.52 -1.92 17.58
N GLU A 100 -20.04 -0.77 17.09
CA GLU A 100 -18.78 -0.18 17.53
C GLU A 100 -18.77 0.09 19.04
N ARG A 101 -19.85 0.70 19.58
CA ARG A 101 -19.96 0.93 21.03
C ARG A 101 -19.95 -0.34 21.85
N ILE A 102 -20.42 -1.46 21.32
CA ILE A 102 -20.35 -2.76 22.00
C ILE A 102 -18.89 -3.21 22.06
N VAL A 103 -18.17 -3.15 20.94
CA VAL A 103 -16.76 -3.55 20.86
C VAL A 103 -15.89 -2.67 21.76
N GLU A 104 -16.16 -1.36 21.82
CA GLU A 104 -15.45 -0.39 22.66
C GLU A 104 -15.57 -0.69 24.16
N ARG A 105 -16.65 -1.34 24.59
CA ARG A 105 -16.89 -1.73 25.99
C ARG A 105 -16.15 -3.00 26.39
N ILE A 106 -15.63 -3.79 25.45
CA ILE A 106 -14.90 -5.00 25.78
C ILE A 106 -13.42 -4.64 26.02
N PRO A 107 -12.90 -4.80 27.26
CA PRO A 107 -11.51 -4.51 27.56
C PRO A 107 -10.57 -5.32 26.66
N LEU A 108 -9.41 -4.76 26.34
CA LEU A 108 -8.39 -5.32 25.42
C LEU A 108 -8.82 -5.35 23.94
N ILE A 109 -10.03 -5.83 23.62
CA ILE A 109 -10.54 -5.85 22.24
C ILE A 109 -10.68 -4.44 21.67
N ASN A 110 -11.15 -3.48 22.49
CA ASN A 110 -11.29 -2.10 22.08
C ASN A 110 -9.97 -1.46 21.59
N ARG A 111 -8.83 -1.80 22.21
CA ARG A 111 -7.50 -1.31 21.81
C ARG A 111 -7.09 -1.86 20.44
N VAL A 112 -7.28 -3.17 20.23
CA VAL A 112 -6.93 -3.84 18.97
C VAL A 112 -7.85 -3.38 17.83
N TYR A 113 -9.16 -3.37 18.07
CA TYR A 113 -10.15 -2.90 17.09
C TYR A 113 -9.93 -1.43 16.75
N GLY A 114 -9.71 -0.57 17.76
CA GLY A 114 -9.41 0.85 17.56
C GLY A 114 -8.16 1.09 16.73
N ALA A 115 -7.07 0.36 17.00
CA ALA A 115 -5.85 0.45 16.20
C ALA A 115 -6.07 0.02 14.74
N ILE A 116 -6.78 -1.10 14.51
CA ILE A 116 -7.11 -1.57 13.16
C ILE A 116 -8.02 -0.56 12.45
N LYS A 117 -9.01 0.01 13.14
CA LYS A 117 -9.93 1.01 12.60
C LYS A 117 -9.18 2.28 12.20
N GLN A 118 -8.31 2.81 13.06
CA GLN A 118 -7.48 3.97 12.76
C GLN A 118 -6.57 3.74 11.54
N ILE A 119 -5.92 2.58 11.47
CA ILE A 119 -5.11 2.22 10.31
C ILE A 119 -5.99 2.13 9.06
N SER A 120 -7.18 1.53 9.16
CA SER A 120 -8.09 1.41 8.02
C SER A 120 -8.60 2.78 7.57
N GLU A 121 -9.06 3.62 8.49
CA GLU A 121 -9.49 4.99 8.22
C GLU A 121 -8.37 5.80 7.59
N ALA A 122 -7.13 5.68 8.07
CA ALA A 122 -5.97 6.29 7.42
C ALA A 122 -5.70 5.70 6.03
N PHE A 123 -5.78 4.39 5.81
CA PHE A 123 -5.53 3.84 4.47
C PHE A 123 -6.61 4.24 3.45
N PHE A 124 -7.87 4.31 3.86
CA PHE A 124 -9.00 4.66 2.99
C PHE A 124 -9.20 6.17 2.84
N SER A 125 -8.85 6.96 3.86
CA SER A 125 -8.97 8.43 3.84
C SER A 125 -7.66 9.10 3.38
N SER A 126 -6.50 8.44 3.47
CA SER A 126 -5.20 9.13 3.33
C SER A 126 -4.43 8.82 2.05
N LYS A 127 -4.62 7.68 1.39
CA LYS A 127 -3.75 7.35 0.24
C LYS A 127 -3.99 8.21 -1.02
N ARG A 128 -5.16 8.83 -1.16
CA ARG A 128 -5.48 9.71 -2.29
C ARG A 128 -5.74 11.17 -1.91
N GLU A 129 -6.08 11.45 -0.65
CA GLU A 129 -6.36 12.82 -0.18
C GLU A 129 -5.26 13.42 0.71
N VAL A 130 -4.50 12.61 1.47
CA VAL A 130 -3.45 13.15 2.37
C VAL A 130 -2.14 13.38 1.63
N PHE A 131 -1.75 12.56 0.66
CA PHE A 131 -0.62 12.88 -0.21
C PHE A 131 -1.15 13.46 -1.50
N LYS A 132 -0.93 14.75 -1.71
CA LYS A 132 -1.43 15.43 -2.91
C LYS A 132 -0.40 15.43 -4.03
N LYS A 133 0.87 15.69 -3.71
CA LYS A 133 1.94 15.79 -4.72
C LYS A 133 3.32 15.41 -4.15
N PRO A 134 4.16 14.69 -4.92
CA PRO A 134 5.58 14.57 -4.60
C PRO A 134 6.31 15.90 -4.78
N ILE A 135 7.20 16.20 -3.85
CA ILE A 135 7.97 17.44 -3.85
C ILE A 135 9.42 17.18 -3.47
N LEU A 136 10.29 18.07 -3.93
CA LEU A 136 11.71 18.12 -3.58
C LEU A 136 11.99 19.39 -2.78
N PHE A 137 12.68 19.25 -1.65
CA PHE A 137 13.05 20.38 -0.80
C PHE A 137 14.36 20.05 -0.07
N GLU A 138 14.99 21.05 0.52
CA GLU A 138 16.26 20.87 1.22
C GLU A 138 16.05 20.35 2.65
N TYR A 139 16.68 19.22 2.98
CA TYR A 139 16.67 18.63 4.32
C TYR A 139 17.83 17.63 4.46
N PRO A 140 18.56 17.60 5.59
CA PRO A 140 18.35 18.41 6.80
C PRO A 140 19.05 19.79 6.77
N ARG A 141 19.79 20.11 5.70
CA ARG A 141 20.47 21.41 5.54
C ARG A 141 20.55 21.81 4.06
N LYS A 142 20.86 23.09 3.81
CA LYS A 142 21.11 23.68 2.49
C LYS A 142 22.10 22.81 1.68
N GLY A 143 21.76 22.57 0.41
CA GLY A 143 22.50 21.73 -0.54
C GLY A 143 22.25 20.22 -0.44
N ILE A 144 21.40 19.75 0.49
CA ILE A 144 20.98 18.34 0.58
C ILE A 144 19.48 18.26 0.35
N TYR A 145 19.04 17.44 -0.60
CA TYR A 145 17.64 17.36 -0.99
C TYR A 145 16.99 16.06 -0.53
N SER A 146 15.72 16.18 -0.16
CA SER A 146 14.86 15.05 0.21
C SER A 146 13.58 15.08 -0.62
N ILE A 147 13.06 13.89 -0.93
CA ILE A 147 11.73 13.73 -1.53
C ILE A 147 10.73 13.60 -0.39
N GLY A 148 9.72 14.46 -0.39
CA GLY A 148 8.57 14.35 0.49
C GLY A 148 7.28 14.47 -0.28
N PHE A 149 6.19 14.44 0.47
CA PHE A 149 4.85 14.52 -0.08
C PHE A 149 4.13 15.71 0.53
N TYR A 150 3.75 16.67 -0.31
CA TYR A 150 2.88 17.77 0.08
C TYR A 150 1.53 17.19 0.48
N THR A 151 1.08 17.55 1.68
CA THR A 151 -0.19 17.07 2.22
C THR A 151 -1.28 18.14 2.17
N GLN A 152 -0.99 19.32 2.73
CA GLN A 152 -1.91 20.44 2.76
C GLN A 152 -1.17 21.75 3.05
N ASP A 153 -1.83 22.87 2.78
CA ASP A 153 -1.43 24.16 3.31
C ASP A 153 -1.61 24.15 4.82
N THR A 154 -0.60 24.65 5.53
CA THR A 154 -0.63 24.71 6.99
C THR A 154 -1.57 25.82 7.44
N ARG A 155 -2.34 25.58 8.50
CA ARG A 155 -3.31 26.54 9.05
C ARG A 155 -3.31 26.48 10.57
N GLY A 156 -3.83 27.53 11.21
CA GLY A 156 -3.97 27.62 12.66
C GLY A 156 -2.62 27.72 13.37
N VAL A 157 -2.54 27.17 14.59
CA VAL A 157 -1.44 27.41 15.55
C VAL A 157 -0.04 27.30 14.96
N VAL A 158 0.22 26.31 14.08
CA VAL A 158 1.55 26.14 13.49
C VAL A 158 1.86 27.24 12.47
N GLN A 159 0.89 27.63 11.64
CA GLN A 159 1.06 28.73 10.69
C GLN A 159 1.13 30.07 11.42
N ASP A 160 0.32 30.26 12.47
CA ASP A 160 0.30 31.50 13.27
C ASP A 160 1.62 31.73 14.03
N ALA A 161 2.41 30.66 14.24
CA ALA A 161 3.71 30.71 14.90
C ALA A 161 4.89 30.91 13.93
N LEU A 162 4.64 30.99 12.62
CA LEU A 162 5.67 31.08 11.58
C LEU A 162 5.35 32.26 10.64
N ASP A 163 6.34 33.08 10.34
CA ASP A 163 6.15 34.26 9.47
C ASP A 163 5.95 33.86 7.99
N ASP A 164 6.60 32.78 7.55
CA ASP A 164 6.49 32.29 6.19
C ASP A 164 5.21 31.46 5.96
N ASP A 165 4.64 31.54 4.75
CA ASP A 165 3.57 30.63 4.33
C ASP A 165 4.16 29.22 4.13
N VAL A 166 3.84 28.32 5.06
CA VAL A 166 4.41 26.97 5.13
C VAL A 166 3.39 25.90 4.78
N VAL A 167 3.87 24.78 4.28
CA VAL A 167 3.04 23.62 3.96
C VAL A 167 3.45 22.42 4.78
N SER A 168 2.47 21.56 5.04
CA SER A 168 2.67 20.31 5.75
C SER A 168 3.23 19.27 4.79
N VAL A 169 4.45 18.80 5.06
CA VAL A 169 5.19 17.84 4.25
C VAL A 169 5.44 16.57 5.04
N PHE A 170 5.08 15.42 4.47
CA PHE A 170 5.51 14.14 4.98
C PHE A 170 6.83 13.73 4.34
N LEU A 171 7.88 13.59 5.15
CA LEU A 171 9.18 13.06 4.75
C LEU A 171 9.28 11.58 5.15
N PRO A 172 9.13 10.62 4.22
CA PRO A 172 9.27 9.20 4.55
C PRO A 172 10.71 8.82 4.87
N THR A 173 10.88 7.73 5.62
CA THR A 173 12.18 7.06 5.75
C THR A 173 12.41 6.04 4.64
N THR A 174 13.67 5.91 4.21
CA THR A 174 14.11 4.89 3.24
C THR A 174 14.69 3.68 3.97
N PRO A 175 14.43 2.43 3.54
CA PRO A 175 13.53 2.01 2.45
C PRO A 175 12.06 1.85 2.89
N ASN A 176 11.77 2.02 4.18
CA ASN A 176 10.45 1.75 4.76
C ASN A 176 9.65 3.05 4.97
N PRO A 177 8.68 3.40 4.10
CA PRO A 177 7.94 4.66 4.15
C PRO A 177 6.79 4.63 5.17
N THR A 178 6.69 3.59 6.01
CA THR A 178 5.69 3.54 7.09
C THR A 178 6.04 4.45 8.25
N SER A 179 7.29 4.90 8.33
CA SER A 179 7.77 5.92 9.26
C SER A 179 8.26 7.14 8.49
N GLY A 180 8.34 8.27 9.19
CA GLY A 180 8.78 9.53 8.61
C GLY A 180 8.66 10.69 9.58
N PHE A 181 8.91 11.89 9.05
CA PHE A 181 8.78 13.14 9.77
C PHE A 181 7.64 13.96 9.17
N LEU A 182 6.90 14.66 10.04
CA LEU A 182 6.08 15.80 9.62
C LEU A 182 6.96 17.04 9.67
N LEU A 183 7.11 17.69 8.53
CA LEU A 183 7.87 18.93 8.39
C LEU A 183 6.93 20.05 7.92
N PHE A 184 7.20 21.26 8.39
CA PHE A 184 6.56 22.48 7.89
C PHE A 184 7.60 23.24 7.08
N VAL A 185 7.40 23.33 5.77
CA VAL A 185 8.41 23.84 4.83
C VAL A 185 7.85 25.07 4.13
N PRO A 186 8.60 26.18 4.02
CA PRO A 186 8.16 27.36 3.28
C PRO A 186 7.80 27.01 1.84
N LYS A 187 6.69 27.53 1.33
CA LYS A 187 6.26 27.27 -0.07
C LYS A 187 7.31 27.65 -1.09
N SER A 188 8.10 28.69 -0.81
CA SER A 188 9.18 29.20 -1.64
C SER A 188 10.38 28.23 -1.76
N GLU A 189 10.53 27.28 -0.85
CA GLU A 189 11.66 26.33 -0.83
C GLU A 189 11.33 24.96 -1.45
N ILE A 190 10.14 24.84 -2.05
CA ILE A 190 9.62 23.58 -2.55
C ILE A 190 9.62 23.56 -4.07
N VAL A 191 10.11 22.46 -4.64
CA VAL A 191 10.04 22.18 -6.07
C VAL A 191 9.05 21.03 -6.28
N GLU A 192 7.97 21.30 -7.02
CA GLU A 192 7.04 20.24 -7.41
C GLU A 192 7.70 19.27 -8.39
N LEU A 193 7.57 17.97 -8.12
CA LEU A 193 8.04 16.93 -9.02
C LEU A 193 6.87 16.45 -9.89
N ASP A 194 7.06 16.44 -11.21
CA ASP A 194 6.14 15.81 -12.16
C ASP A 194 6.30 14.28 -12.11
N LEU A 195 5.95 13.70 -10.98
CA LEU A 195 5.94 12.27 -10.72
C LEU A 195 4.60 11.89 -10.12
N THR A 196 4.11 10.70 -10.45
CA THR A 196 3.04 10.11 -9.66
C THR A 196 3.53 9.81 -8.25
N ILE A 197 2.60 9.78 -7.29
CA ILE A 197 2.91 9.38 -5.90
C ILE A 197 3.56 7.99 -5.86
N GLU A 198 3.10 7.07 -6.73
CA GLU A 198 3.64 5.72 -6.82
C GLU A 198 5.10 5.70 -7.30
N GLU A 199 5.45 6.52 -8.29
CA GLU A 199 6.81 6.63 -8.80
C GLU A 199 7.76 7.23 -7.77
N ALA A 200 7.34 8.30 -7.08
CA ALA A 200 8.12 8.87 -6.00
C ALA A 200 8.31 7.88 -4.85
N LEU A 201 7.28 7.12 -4.47
CA LEU A 201 7.40 6.06 -3.47
C LEU A 201 8.34 4.94 -3.91
N LYS A 202 8.31 4.52 -5.18
CA LYS A 202 9.26 3.52 -5.72
C LYS A 202 10.71 4.02 -5.60
N LEU A 203 10.94 5.29 -5.89
CA LEU A 203 12.27 5.90 -5.76
C LEU A 203 12.75 5.90 -4.30
N VAL A 204 11.89 6.29 -3.36
CA VAL A 204 12.18 6.28 -1.91
C VAL A 204 12.41 4.85 -1.40
N ILE A 205 11.48 3.92 -1.66
CA ILE A 205 11.55 2.53 -1.16
C ILE A 205 12.79 1.81 -1.70
N SER A 206 13.16 2.06 -2.96
CA SER A 206 14.35 1.46 -3.56
C SER A 206 15.67 2.11 -3.12
N GLY A 207 15.63 3.16 -2.31
CA GLY A 207 16.81 3.93 -1.91
C GLY A 207 17.54 4.59 -3.08
N GLY A 208 16.79 5.01 -4.10
CA GLY A 208 17.35 5.63 -5.30
C GLY A 208 17.72 4.66 -6.43
N ALA A 209 17.61 3.33 -6.22
CA ALA A 209 18.01 2.35 -7.23
C ALA A 209 17.05 2.27 -8.42
N ILE A 210 15.77 2.61 -8.23
CA ILE A 210 14.76 2.64 -9.29
C ILE A 210 14.48 4.09 -9.65
N VAL A 211 14.98 4.52 -10.81
CA VAL A 211 14.74 5.86 -11.37
C VAL A 211 13.44 5.83 -12.20
N PRO A 212 12.42 6.66 -11.88
CA PRO A 212 11.24 6.81 -12.71
C PRO A 212 11.62 7.24 -14.14
N LYS A 213 11.00 6.62 -15.15
CA LYS A 213 11.40 6.79 -16.56
C LYS A 213 10.80 8.04 -17.23
N GLU A 214 9.76 8.61 -16.62
CA GLU A 214 9.05 9.77 -17.13
C GLU A 214 8.80 10.75 -15.96
N GLY A 215 9.08 12.04 -16.19
CA GLY A 215 8.90 13.10 -15.22
C GLY A 215 9.84 14.27 -15.49
N LYS A 216 9.30 15.47 -15.72
CA LYS A 216 10.10 16.69 -15.86
C LYS A 216 10.12 17.42 -14.51
N ALA A 217 11.30 17.72 -13.97
CA ALA A 217 11.36 18.66 -12.85
C ALA A 217 10.90 20.03 -13.34
N VAL A 218 9.75 20.52 -12.85
CA VAL A 218 9.33 21.90 -13.08
C VAL A 218 10.11 22.76 -12.08
N ARG A 219 11.30 23.23 -12.48
CA ARG A 219 12.00 24.26 -11.71
C ARG A 219 11.12 25.52 -11.72
N GLN A 220 10.55 25.87 -10.57
CA GLN A 220 10.09 27.25 -10.39
C GLN A 220 11.33 28.15 -10.49
N PRO A 221 11.31 29.23 -11.29
CA PRO A 221 12.42 30.18 -11.33
C PRO A 221 12.66 30.69 -9.91
N SER A 222 13.91 30.62 -9.46
CA SER A 222 14.33 31.24 -8.21
C SER A 222 13.94 32.72 -8.22
N LEU A 223 13.18 33.17 -7.20
CA LEU A 223 12.83 34.58 -7.00
C LEU A 223 14.06 35.50 -6.86
N THR A 224 15.26 34.95 -6.75
CA THR A 224 16.54 35.67 -6.73
C THR A 224 16.94 36.34 -8.06
N GLN A 225 16.19 36.13 -9.16
CA GLN A 225 16.46 36.79 -10.45
C GLN A 225 15.58 38.02 -10.75
N LEU A 226 14.76 38.48 -9.80
CA LEU A 226 13.92 39.69 -9.97
C LEU A 226 14.52 40.97 -9.34
N GLU A 227 15.72 40.91 -8.76
CA GLU A 227 16.40 42.07 -8.15
C GLU A 227 17.79 42.36 -8.77
N LEU A 228 17.89 42.35 -10.11
CA LEU A 228 19.02 42.95 -10.83
C LEU A 228 18.53 43.84 -11.98
#